data_AF-A0AAD9DAC4-F1
#
_entry.id   AF-A0AAD9DAC4-F1
#
_cell.length_a   1.000
_cell.length_b   1.000
_cell.length_c   1.000
_cell.angle_alpha   90.00
_cell.angle_beta   90.00
_cell.angle_gamma   90.00
#
_symmetry.space_group_name_H-M   'P 1'
#
loop_
_entity.id
_entity.type
_entity.pdbx_description
1 polymer ?
#
loop_
_entity_poly.entity_id
_entity_poly.type
_entity_poly.pdbx_seq_one_letter_code
_entity_poly.pdbx_strand_id
1 'polypeptide(L)'
;MTQTSTQNDEDVNITSEQPSRNQSQQSSSPQISSLTSSAANRTSSCHHHCSALKQLFIGAYRDIQKRHIFSPFDSARVLDYFDGVISLVSVFLYEELNYDQLLNVTEDSTPLLLSLLCYFHVMVFWLEIHHFLKFSPNIFSILQVWLIFLASLGLVMYPLSLAAWIERGGSLEYAIINTVICFFLIIFNFLTKVDERANCLYRVWHKFVPLVAFVYYGIAAILNIKGLERSVYMLYIAPFVFMIPLGATKEASNNTDGEVETTPQVNIFRGALQDVKRGNIFSSYSNDRVLNYFDAIIGLSTVFLFIETLGWQNTIDAGLRSAGLLAALLCFFHVMVYWIVTHHALKYSPDHMTVVSVWLLVLMSLVLVVYPISLTAWLEDGSIDLYYEINLIGASLFTLFFFSVKVEEGRASSLYRLWRKLVPLIAVAWYSVALLLLKIGKEQRWMIIMAPFVFMAPFGTENKEDSEEKENDDAEETKED
;
A
#
# COMPACT_ATOMS: atom_id res chain seq x y z
N MET A 1 -24.69 27.53 55.42
CA MET A 1 -25.42 26.94 56.56
C MET A 1 -26.03 25.63 56.07
N THR A 2 -25.72 24.53 56.80
CA THR A 2 -26.35 23.18 56.82
C THR A 2 -26.27 22.33 55.51
N GLN A 3 -25.36 21.35 55.33
CA GLN A 3 -25.32 19.94 55.83
C GLN A 3 -26.65 19.17 55.60
N THR A 4 -26.72 17.95 55.01
CA THR A 4 -26.02 16.69 55.38
C THR A 4 -26.09 15.58 54.28
N SER A 5 -25.21 14.59 54.42
CA SER A 5 -24.97 13.29 53.72
C SER A 5 -26.19 12.34 53.59
N THR A 6 -26.21 11.30 52.73
CA THR A 6 -25.61 9.95 52.96
C THR A 6 -25.56 9.03 51.73
N GLN A 7 -24.68 8.02 51.86
CA GLN A 7 -24.18 6.96 50.97
C GLN A 7 -25.11 5.76 50.65
N ASN A 8 -24.73 5.09 49.54
CA ASN A 8 -24.48 3.66 49.28
C ASN A 8 -25.57 2.58 49.01
N ASP A 9 -25.23 1.86 47.93
CA ASP A 9 -25.20 0.41 47.67
C ASP A 9 -26.40 -0.38 47.08
N GLU A 10 -26.08 -1.00 45.94
CA GLU A 10 -26.40 -2.34 45.41
C GLU A 10 -27.86 -2.83 45.43
N ASP A 11 -28.44 -3.14 44.25
CA ASP A 11 -28.27 -4.47 43.66
C ASP A 11 -29.02 -4.66 42.33
N VAL A 12 -28.47 -5.56 41.53
CA VAL A 12 -28.88 -5.97 40.18
C VAL A 12 -30.10 -6.89 40.22
N ASN A 13 -31.09 -6.66 39.34
CA ASN A 13 -31.99 -7.72 38.87
C ASN A 13 -32.71 -7.32 37.57
N ILE A 14 -32.34 -7.92 36.43
CA ILE A 14 -33.23 -7.98 35.24
C ILE A 14 -33.18 -9.39 34.64
N THR A 15 -34.35 -10.02 34.67
CA THR A 15 -34.78 -11.26 34.05
C THR A 15 -35.28 -11.05 32.61
N SER A 16 -35.30 -12.15 31.84
CA SER A 16 -36.08 -12.42 30.60
C SER A 16 -35.66 -11.66 29.33
N GLU A 17 -35.68 -12.20 28.11
CA GLU A 17 -36.07 -13.51 27.58
C GLU A 17 -35.52 -13.60 26.13
N GLN A 18 -35.09 -14.79 25.71
CA GLN A 18 -34.84 -15.15 24.31
C GLN A 18 -36.15 -15.44 23.58
N PRO A 19 -36.13 -15.42 22.23
CA PRO A 19 -36.68 -16.57 21.53
C PRO A 19 -35.73 -17.15 20.46
N SER A 20 -36.09 -18.37 20.11
CA SER A 20 -35.34 -19.47 19.51
C SER A 20 -35.57 -19.65 18.01
N ARG A 21 -34.62 -20.29 17.31
CA ARG A 21 -34.79 -21.49 16.43
C ARG A 21 -33.51 -21.79 15.61
N ASN A 22 -32.88 -22.95 15.82
CA ASN A 22 -32.97 -24.21 15.03
C ASN A 22 -31.93 -24.34 13.89
N GLN A 23 -30.95 -25.25 14.01
CA GLN A 23 -30.97 -26.57 13.36
C GLN A 23 -29.67 -27.36 13.62
N SER A 24 -29.87 -28.67 13.77
CA SER A 24 -28.96 -29.68 14.30
C SER A 24 -28.27 -30.51 13.21
N GLN A 25 -27.11 -31.01 13.61
CA GLN A 25 -26.15 -31.87 12.91
C GLN A 25 -26.71 -33.23 12.45
N GLN A 26 -26.22 -33.71 11.30
CA GLN A 26 -26.14 -35.12 10.95
C GLN A 26 -24.79 -35.38 10.25
N SER A 27 -23.95 -36.24 10.84
CA SER A 27 -22.91 -36.97 10.09
C SER A 27 -22.86 -38.41 10.61
N SER A 28 -23.06 -39.34 9.69
CA SER A 28 -23.12 -40.79 9.85
C SER A 28 -21.76 -41.44 10.04
N SER A 29 -21.69 -42.40 10.97
CA SER A 29 -20.66 -43.45 11.05
C SER A 29 -21.16 -44.74 10.39
N PRO A 30 -20.30 -45.64 9.87
CA PRO A 30 -20.65 -47.03 9.65
C PRO A 30 -20.23 -47.93 10.83
N GLN A 31 -21.15 -48.81 11.23
CA GLN A 31 -21.00 -49.86 12.25
C GLN A 31 -20.21 -51.07 11.72
N ILE A 32 -19.40 -51.69 12.58
CA ILE A 32 -19.25 -53.15 12.63
C ILE A 32 -19.38 -53.62 14.09
N SER A 33 -20.39 -54.46 14.29
CA SER A 33 -20.81 -55.28 15.45
C SER A 33 -19.69 -56.20 15.99
N SER A 34 -19.43 -56.25 17.32
CA SER A 34 -19.97 -57.19 18.34
C SER A 34 -19.56 -58.66 18.08
N LEU A 35 -18.95 -59.47 18.97
CA LEU A 35 -19.29 -59.82 20.37
C LEU A 35 -18.22 -60.77 20.98
N THR A 36 -18.08 -60.73 22.32
CA THR A 36 -17.66 -61.81 23.27
C THR A 36 -16.26 -62.42 23.18
N SER A 37 -15.50 -62.70 24.24
CA SER A 37 -15.71 -62.75 25.69
C SER A 37 -14.36 -62.95 26.40
N SER A 38 -14.38 -62.79 27.72
CA SER A 38 -13.45 -63.33 28.73
C SER A 38 -12.31 -62.42 29.20
N ALA A 39 -12.32 -62.26 30.52
CA ALA A 39 -11.39 -61.52 31.32
C ALA A 39 -10.02 -62.23 31.45
N ALA A 40 -9.06 -61.45 31.94
CA ALA A 40 -7.73 -61.81 32.45
C ALA A 40 -6.58 -61.84 31.43
N ASN A 41 -5.85 -60.72 31.32
CA ASN A 41 -4.60 -60.60 32.09
C ASN A 41 -4.03 -59.18 32.03
N ARG A 42 -3.67 -58.67 33.21
CA ARG A 42 -2.86 -57.46 33.40
C ARG A 42 -1.45 -57.73 32.86
N THR A 43 -0.89 -56.75 32.15
CA THR A 43 0.44 -56.09 32.34
C THR A 43 1.14 -55.70 31.03
N SER A 44 0.72 -54.59 30.38
CA SER A 44 1.67 -53.73 29.62
C SER A 44 1.02 -52.42 29.16
N SER A 45 0.98 -51.39 30.01
CA SER A 45 0.62 -50.02 29.54
C SER A 45 1.65 -48.95 29.89
N CYS A 46 2.89 -49.34 30.22
CA CYS A 46 3.96 -48.38 30.51
C CYS A 46 4.99 -48.20 29.37
N HIS A 47 4.83 -48.89 28.23
CA HIS A 47 5.81 -48.81 27.12
C HIS A 47 5.36 -47.99 25.90
N HIS A 48 4.07 -47.67 25.72
CA HIS A 48 3.65 -46.90 24.55
C HIS A 48 3.87 -45.38 24.66
N HIS A 49 3.79 -44.80 25.85
CA HIS A 49 4.02 -43.36 26.03
C HIS A 49 5.50 -42.93 25.90
N CYS A 50 6.44 -43.79 26.28
CA CYS A 50 7.87 -43.48 26.15
C CYS A 50 8.36 -43.55 24.69
N SER A 51 7.71 -44.37 23.85
CA SER A 51 8.07 -44.51 22.42
C SER A 51 7.63 -43.31 21.57
N ALA A 52 6.46 -42.74 21.83
CA ALA A 52 5.94 -41.57 21.13
C ALA A 52 6.75 -40.31 21.46
N LEU A 53 7.13 -40.13 22.73
CA LEU A 53 8.01 -39.05 23.18
C LEU A 53 9.40 -39.15 22.54
N LYS A 54 9.96 -40.35 22.45
CA LYS A 54 11.25 -40.57 21.78
C LYS A 54 11.17 -40.28 20.28
N GLN A 55 10.08 -40.64 19.60
CA GLN A 55 9.86 -40.30 18.19
C GLN A 55 9.65 -38.79 17.98
N LEU A 56 8.94 -38.11 18.89
CA LEU A 56 8.81 -36.66 18.89
C LEU A 56 10.15 -35.96 19.11
N PHE A 57 10.98 -36.45 20.03
CA PHE A 57 12.33 -35.91 20.24
C PHE A 57 13.25 -36.16 19.05
N ILE A 58 13.16 -37.32 18.40
CA ILE A 58 13.92 -37.62 17.18
C ILE A 58 13.43 -36.74 16.00
N GLY A 59 12.13 -36.49 15.91
CA GLY A 59 11.52 -35.57 14.95
C GLY A 59 12.00 -34.14 15.17
N ALA A 60 11.82 -33.62 16.39
CA ALA A 60 12.29 -32.29 16.79
C ALA A 60 13.81 -32.13 16.62
N TYR A 61 14.60 -33.16 16.95
CA TYR A 61 16.05 -33.15 16.74
C TYR A 61 16.43 -33.15 15.26
N ARG A 62 15.69 -33.88 14.40
CA ARG A 62 15.85 -33.81 12.94
C ARG A 62 15.44 -32.45 12.38
N ASP A 63 14.38 -31.84 12.89
CA ASP A 63 13.93 -30.51 12.48
C ASP A 63 14.95 -29.44 12.91
N ILE A 64 15.55 -29.59 14.10
CA ILE A 64 16.67 -28.78 14.58
C ILE A 64 17.92 -28.97 13.71
N GLN A 65 18.30 -30.20 13.39
CA GLN A 65 19.45 -30.49 12.52
C GLN A 65 19.24 -29.99 11.08
N LYS A 66 18.01 -30.03 10.57
CA LYS A 66 17.65 -29.51 9.25
C LYS A 66 17.36 -27.99 9.24
N ARG A 67 17.55 -27.31 10.37
CA ARG A 67 17.28 -25.86 10.55
C ARG A 67 15.83 -25.43 10.33
N HIS A 68 14.86 -26.36 10.44
CA HIS A 68 13.42 -26.08 10.39
C HIS A 68 12.84 -25.88 11.80
N ILE A 69 13.54 -25.14 12.67
CA ILE A 69 13.14 -24.93 14.08
C ILE A 69 11.94 -23.97 14.19
N PHE A 70 11.84 -23.05 13.24
CA PHE A 70 10.75 -22.09 13.16
C PHE A 70 9.96 -22.35 11.89
N SER A 71 8.63 -22.22 11.97
CA SER A 71 7.79 -22.22 10.77
C SER A 71 8.35 -21.20 9.79
N PRO A 72 8.56 -21.57 8.51
CA PRO A 72 8.96 -20.61 7.50
C PRO A 72 7.92 -19.49 7.42
N PHE A 73 8.36 -18.23 7.52
CA PHE A 73 7.48 -17.09 7.29
C PHE A 73 7.48 -16.78 5.80
N ASP A 74 6.31 -16.83 5.19
CA ASP A 74 6.13 -16.48 3.79
C ASP A 74 6.38 -14.98 3.59
N SER A 75 7.29 -14.67 2.66
CA SER A 75 7.62 -13.32 2.24
C SER A 75 6.39 -12.49 1.84
N ALA A 76 5.37 -13.13 1.24
CA ALA A 76 4.13 -12.45 0.84
C ALA A 76 3.39 -11.87 2.05
N ARG A 77 3.29 -12.63 3.16
CA ARG A 77 2.61 -12.17 4.38
C ARG A 77 3.37 -11.06 5.09
N VAL A 78 4.70 -11.09 5.04
CA VAL A 78 5.54 -10.04 5.61
C VAL A 78 5.36 -8.73 4.82
N LEU A 79 5.28 -8.84 3.49
CA LEU A 79 4.95 -7.71 2.63
C LEU A 79 3.54 -7.16 2.88
N ASP A 80 2.53 -8.03 3.01
CA ASP A 80 1.15 -7.58 3.28
C ASP A 80 1.05 -6.80 4.61
N TYR A 81 1.75 -7.26 5.65
CA TYR A 81 1.85 -6.52 6.92
C TYR A 81 2.50 -5.15 6.73
N PHE A 82 3.63 -5.12 6.00
CA PHE A 82 4.37 -3.91 5.75
C PHE A 82 3.56 -2.90 4.91
N ASP A 83 2.84 -3.36 3.88
CA ASP A 83 1.93 -2.55 3.07
C ASP A 83 0.81 -1.93 3.90
N GLY A 84 0.26 -2.69 4.86
CA GLY A 84 -0.71 -2.20 5.83
C GLY A 84 -0.14 -1.07 6.71
N VAL A 85 1.08 -1.23 7.24
CA VAL A 85 1.75 -0.19 8.04
C VAL A 85 2.02 1.06 7.20
N ILE A 86 2.54 0.91 5.98
CA ILE A 86 2.81 2.02 5.06
C ILE A 86 1.54 2.81 4.77
N SER A 87 0.44 2.12 4.47
CA SER A 87 -0.85 2.75 4.16
C SER A 87 -1.39 3.52 5.36
N LEU A 88 -1.27 2.94 6.56
CA LEU A 88 -1.68 3.56 7.81
C LEU A 88 -0.87 4.83 8.11
N VAL A 89 0.46 4.74 8.06
CA VAL A 89 1.35 5.90 8.29
C VAL A 89 1.08 6.99 7.26
N SER A 90 0.85 6.61 5.99
CA SER A 90 0.59 7.56 4.91
C SER A 90 -0.64 8.43 5.18
N VAL A 91 -1.69 7.88 5.80
CA VAL A 91 -2.90 8.63 6.15
C VAL A 91 -2.69 9.49 7.40
N PHE A 92 -2.06 8.93 8.45
CA PHE A 92 -1.79 9.66 9.69
C PHE A 92 -0.89 10.89 9.50
N LEU A 93 0.03 10.88 8.52
CA LEU A 93 0.85 12.06 8.20
C LEU A 93 0.04 13.30 7.80
N TYR A 94 -1.18 13.10 7.29
CA TYR A 94 -2.10 14.18 6.91
C TYR A 94 -3.11 14.49 7.99
N GLU A 95 -3.41 13.55 8.89
CA GLU A 95 -4.18 13.85 10.10
C GLU A 95 -3.42 14.81 11.03
N GLU A 96 -2.09 14.66 11.12
CA GLU A 96 -1.25 15.60 11.88
C GLU A 96 -1.23 17.02 11.28
N LEU A 97 -1.57 17.18 9.99
CA LEU A 97 -1.83 18.49 9.42
C LEU A 97 -3.22 18.95 9.85
N ASN A 98 -3.29 19.71 10.94
CA ASN A 98 -4.55 20.34 11.33
C ASN A 98 -5.09 21.22 10.19
N TYR A 99 -6.42 21.35 10.10
CA TYR A 99 -7.11 22.13 9.07
C TYR A 99 -6.54 23.55 8.89
N ASP A 100 -6.31 24.24 10.02
CA ASP A 100 -5.72 25.58 10.05
C ASP A 100 -4.34 25.66 9.40
N GLN A 101 -3.53 24.61 9.54
CA GLN A 101 -2.18 24.56 8.98
C GLN A 101 -2.20 24.33 7.46
N LEU A 102 -3.22 23.66 6.93
CA LEU A 102 -3.37 23.47 5.49
C LEU A 102 -3.90 24.73 4.80
N LEU A 103 -4.81 25.49 5.44
CA LEU A 103 -5.31 26.74 4.88
C LEU A 103 -4.27 27.87 4.92
N ASN A 104 -3.48 27.93 5.99
CA ASN A 104 -2.47 28.98 6.16
C ASN A 104 -1.17 28.72 5.39
N VAL A 105 -1.17 27.81 4.41
CA VAL A 105 0.02 27.50 3.57
C VAL A 105 0.58 28.75 2.86
N THR A 106 -0.26 29.76 2.59
CA THR A 106 0.20 31.04 2.02
C THR A 106 1.01 31.88 3.01
N GLU A 107 0.77 31.71 4.32
CA GLU A 107 1.49 32.40 5.39
C GLU A 107 2.69 31.57 5.87
N ASP A 108 2.50 30.27 6.07
CA ASP A 108 3.55 29.30 6.39
C ASP A 108 3.32 27.96 5.69
N SER A 109 4.07 27.71 4.62
CA SER A 109 4.03 26.45 3.87
C SER A 109 4.78 25.29 4.55
N THR A 110 5.45 25.54 5.69
CA THR A 110 6.37 24.58 6.31
C THR A 110 5.68 23.27 6.72
N PRO A 111 4.53 23.28 7.43
CA PRO A 111 3.87 22.03 7.83
C PRO A 111 3.51 21.14 6.64
N LEU A 112 2.89 21.72 5.61
CA LEU A 112 2.55 21.00 4.39
C LEU A 112 3.79 20.45 3.68
N LEU A 113 4.85 21.25 3.55
CA LEU A 113 6.11 20.80 2.95
C LEU A 113 6.70 19.60 3.72
N LEU A 114 6.72 19.66 5.06
CA LEU A 114 7.24 18.59 5.90
C LEU A 114 6.39 17.32 5.82
N SER A 115 5.06 17.43 5.81
CA SER A 115 4.17 16.28 5.66
C SER A 115 4.33 15.62 4.28
N LEU A 116 4.36 16.41 3.19
CA LEU A 116 4.65 15.91 1.84
C LEU A 116 6.01 15.20 1.81
N LEU A 117 7.03 15.79 2.42
CA LEU A 117 8.35 15.19 2.50
C LEU A 117 8.34 13.84 3.24
N CYS A 118 7.67 13.77 4.39
CA CYS A 118 7.52 12.54 5.15
C CYS A 118 6.78 11.47 4.33
N TYR A 119 5.71 11.87 3.63
CA TYR A 119 4.98 10.99 2.73
C TYR A 119 5.90 10.41 1.64
N PHE A 120 6.68 11.25 0.96
CA PHE A 120 7.64 10.78 -0.04
C PHE A 120 8.70 9.83 0.54
N HIS A 121 9.21 10.08 1.75
CA HIS A 121 10.14 9.15 2.41
C HIS A 121 9.49 7.78 2.64
N VAL A 122 8.27 7.76 3.19
CA VAL A 122 7.52 6.53 3.44
C VAL A 122 7.32 5.76 2.12
N MET A 123 7.00 6.46 1.03
CA MET A 123 6.86 5.87 -0.31
C MET A 123 8.18 5.33 -0.87
N VAL A 124 9.30 6.00 -0.63
CA VAL A 124 10.63 5.49 -1.00
C VAL A 124 10.95 4.20 -0.25
N PHE A 125 10.72 4.14 1.06
CA PHE A 125 10.89 2.89 1.82
C PHE A 125 9.98 1.78 1.31
N TRP A 126 8.75 2.12 0.95
CA TRP A 126 7.81 1.17 0.36
C TRP A 126 8.35 0.58 -0.94
N LEU A 127 8.74 1.44 -1.89
CA LEU A 127 9.29 1.03 -3.18
C LEU A 127 10.57 0.21 -3.04
N GLU A 128 11.49 0.62 -2.17
CA GLU A 128 12.77 -0.06 -1.96
C GLU A 128 12.58 -1.43 -1.31
N ILE A 129 11.67 -1.58 -0.33
CA ILE A 129 11.39 -2.89 0.27
C ILE A 129 10.76 -3.83 -0.76
N HIS A 130 9.76 -3.39 -1.52
CA HIS A 130 9.21 -4.19 -2.62
C HIS A 130 10.27 -4.56 -3.65
N HIS A 131 11.15 -3.62 -3.98
CA HIS A 131 12.26 -3.87 -4.89
C HIS A 131 13.21 -4.92 -4.32
N PHE A 132 13.66 -4.79 -3.06
CA PHE A 132 14.56 -5.75 -2.40
C PHE A 132 13.96 -7.15 -2.32
N LEU A 133 12.65 -7.25 -2.12
CA LEU A 133 11.96 -8.52 -1.98
C LEU A 133 11.62 -9.18 -3.32
N LYS A 134 11.69 -8.45 -4.44
CA LYS A 134 11.38 -8.97 -5.78
C LYS A 134 12.20 -10.20 -6.17
N PHE A 135 13.48 -10.22 -5.83
CA PHE A 135 14.40 -11.34 -6.09
C PHE A 135 14.88 -12.00 -4.79
N SER A 136 14.07 -11.93 -3.74
CA SER A 136 14.37 -12.54 -2.44
C SER A 136 13.76 -13.95 -2.35
N PRO A 137 14.24 -14.81 -1.42
CA PRO A 137 13.62 -16.11 -1.20
C PRO A 137 12.19 -15.95 -0.69
N ASN A 138 11.32 -16.89 -1.07
CA ASN A 138 9.91 -16.92 -0.63
C ASN A 138 9.75 -17.11 0.89
N ILE A 139 10.83 -17.49 1.59
CA ILE A 139 10.83 -17.81 3.01
C ILE A 139 11.88 -16.95 3.72
N PHE A 140 11.46 -16.27 4.79
CA PHE A 140 12.36 -15.54 5.67
C PHE A 140 12.63 -16.24 6.99
N SER A 141 13.83 -16.00 7.52
CA SER A 141 14.17 -16.35 8.90
C SER A 141 13.46 -15.42 9.89
N ILE A 142 13.27 -15.88 11.12
CA ILE A 142 12.65 -15.07 12.18
C ILE A 142 13.38 -13.75 12.42
N LEU A 143 14.72 -13.74 12.31
CA LEU A 143 15.53 -12.52 12.45
C LEU A 143 15.23 -11.51 11.34
N GLN A 144 15.09 -11.96 10.09
CA GLN A 144 14.70 -11.11 8.96
C GLN A 144 13.31 -10.49 9.17
N VAL A 145 12.35 -11.27 9.66
CA VAL A 145 11.00 -10.76 9.98
C VAL A 145 11.06 -9.70 11.08
N TRP A 146 11.80 -9.94 12.16
CA TRP A 146 11.98 -8.95 13.24
C TRP A 146 12.65 -7.66 12.75
N LEU A 147 13.60 -7.74 11.82
CA LEU A 147 14.23 -6.55 11.24
C LEU A 147 13.23 -5.72 10.43
N ILE A 148 12.33 -6.35 9.67
CA ILE A 148 11.24 -5.63 8.99
C ILE A 148 10.27 -5.02 10.00
N PHE A 149 9.93 -5.71 11.09
CA PHE A 149 9.07 -5.15 12.13
C PHE A 149 9.72 -3.96 12.84
N LEU A 150 11.02 -4.00 13.10
CA LEU A 150 11.76 -2.88 13.68
C LEU A 150 11.86 -1.69 12.72
N ALA A 151 12.06 -1.94 11.42
CA ALA A 151 12.00 -0.91 10.39
C ALA A 151 10.58 -0.29 10.30
N SER A 152 9.55 -1.12 10.36
CA SER A 152 8.13 -0.71 10.37
C SER A 152 7.80 0.13 11.60
N LEU A 153 8.31 -0.24 12.78
CA LEU A 153 8.17 0.55 14.00
C LEU A 153 8.79 1.94 13.83
N GLY A 154 9.97 2.04 13.18
CA GLY A 154 10.56 3.33 12.83
C GLY A 154 9.63 4.18 11.94
N LEU A 155 8.98 3.58 10.94
CA LEU A 155 8.02 4.28 10.08
C LEU A 155 6.78 4.74 10.85
N VAL A 156 6.27 3.95 11.80
CA VAL A 156 5.14 4.36 12.65
C VAL A 156 5.47 5.58 13.52
N MET A 157 6.75 5.80 13.83
CA MET A 157 7.19 7.00 14.57
C MET A 157 7.25 8.27 13.71
N TYR A 158 6.99 8.19 12.40
CA TYR A 158 7.06 9.34 11.50
C TYR A 158 6.07 10.45 11.86
N PRO A 159 4.75 10.20 12.01
CA PRO A 159 3.79 11.24 12.37
C PRO A 159 4.19 11.96 13.66
N LEU A 160 4.64 11.21 14.67
CA LEU A 160 5.11 11.80 15.93
C LEU A 160 6.36 12.68 15.74
N SER A 161 7.31 12.24 14.91
CA SER A 161 8.50 13.03 14.60
C SER A 161 8.18 14.27 13.76
N LEU A 162 7.18 14.18 12.88
CA LEU A 162 6.66 15.28 12.09
C LEU A 162 6.00 16.33 13.01
N ALA A 163 5.12 15.90 13.91
CA ALA A 163 4.48 16.77 14.89
C ALA A 163 5.54 17.50 15.75
N ALA A 164 6.53 16.78 16.26
CA ALA A 164 7.64 17.38 17.02
C ALA A 164 8.45 18.37 16.17
N TRP A 165 8.65 18.09 14.89
CA TRP A 165 9.36 18.99 13.98
C TRP A 165 8.55 20.25 13.70
N ILE A 166 7.26 20.14 13.44
CA ILE A 166 6.36 21.28 13.24
C ILE A 166 6.31 22.15 14.50
N GLU A 167 6.11 21.56 15.68
CA GLU A 167 5.94 22.31 16.93
C GLU A 167 7.24 22.95 17.45
N ARG A 168 8.38 22.25 17.32
CA ARG A 168 9.64 22.63 17.99
C ARG A 168 10.73 23.08 17.03
N GLY A 169 10.51 22.94 15.72
CA GLY A 169 11.54 23.17 14.68
C GLY A 169 12.67 22.14 14.68
N GLY A 170 12.55 21.05 15.46
CA GLY A 170 13.59 20.04 15.63
C GLY A 170 13.51 18.94 14.58
N SER A 171 14.60 18.72 13.84
CA SER A 171 14.70 17.68 12.79
C SER A 171 15.58 16.49 13.19
N LEU A 172 16.13 16.51 14.41
CA LEU A 172 17.06 15.49 14.89
C LEU A 172 16.38 14.13 15.03
N GLU A 173 15.20 14.09 15.65
CA GLU A 173 14.41 12.88 15.84
C GLU A 173 14.12 12.22 14.49
N TYR A 174 13.71 13.02 13.50
CA TYR A 174 13.46 12.57 12.14
C TYR A 174 14.70 11.96 11.47
N ALA A 175 15.86 12.61 11.61
CA ALA A 175 17.13 12.11 11.08
C ALA A 175 17.58 10.80 11.77
N ILE A 176 17.39 10.70 13.09
CA ILE A 176 17.70 9.49 13.87
C ILE A 176 16.82 8.34 13.44
N ILE A 177 15.50 8.54 13.34
CA ILE A 177 14.56 7.50 12.92
C ILE A 177 14.96 6.95 11.54
N ASN A 178 15.22 7.82 10.56
CA ASN A 178 15.68 7.41 9.24
C ASN A 178 16.99 6.62 9.27
N THR A 179 17.97 7.08 10.06
CA THR A 179 19.25 6.38 10.25
C THR A 179 19.03 4.97 10.81
N VAL A 180 18.15 4.83 11.81
CA VAL A 180 17.84 3.54 12.46
C VAL A 180 17.12 2.60 11.50
N ILE A 181 16.14 3.08 10.72
CA ILE A 181 15.47 2.28 9.69
C ILE A 181 16.51 1.75 8.68
N CYS A 182 17.36 2.62 8.14
CA CYS A 182 18.40 2.22 7.20
C CYS A 182 19.37 1.20 7.81
N PHE A 183 19.71 1.33 9.09
CA PHE A 183 20.54 0.35 9.80
C PHE A 183 19.90 -1.05 9.82
N PHE A 184 18.61 -1.15 10.15
CA PHE A 184 17.91 -2.44 10.11
C PHE A 184 17.83 -3.00 8.69
N LEU A 185 17.62 -2.15 7.69
CA LEU A 185 17.61 -2.56 6.28
C LEU A 185 18.98 -3.04 5.78
N ILE A 186 20.10 -2.49 6.28
CA ILE A 186 21.45 -3.02 5.99
C ILE A 186 21.57 -4.46 6.46
N ILE A 187 21.21 -4.71 7.73
CA ILE A 187 21.29 -6.06 8.30
C ILE A 187 20.36 -7.01 7.54
N PHE A 188 19.13 -6.56 7.26
CA PHE A 188 18.17 -7.34 6.49
C PHE A 188 18.72 -7.71 5.11
N ASN A 189 19.25 -6.74 4.35
CA ASN A 189 19.80 -6.97 3.01
C ASN A 189 21.07 -7.81 3.03
N PHE A 190 21.87 -7.77 4.10
CA PHE A 190 23.02 -8.65 4.27
C PHE A 190 22.62 -10.11 4.50
N LEU A 191 21.55 -10.35 5.26
CA LEU A 191 21.03 -11.69 5.53
C LEU A 191 20.26 -12.28 4.34
N THR A 192 19.72 -11.43 3.48
CA THR A 192 18.87 -11.82 2.36
C THR A 192 19.69 -12.26 1.15
N LYS A 193 19.47 -13.51 0.73
CA LYS A 193 20.12 -14.07 -0.47
C LYS A 193 19.34 -13.65 -1.71
N VAL A 194 19.99 -12.92 -2.60
CA VAL A 194 19.39 -12.51 -3.88
C VAL A 194 19.44 -13.65 -4.89
N ASP A 195 18.32 -13.90 -5.57
CA ASP A 195 18.16 -14.87 -6.66
C ASP A 195 19.15 -14.57 -7.81
N GLU A 196 19.60 -15.64 -8.48
CA GLU A 196 20.47 -15.56 -9.64
C GLU A 196 19.83 -14.83 -10.84
N ARG A 197 18.49 -14.80 -10.89
CA ARG A 197 17.70 -14.07 -11.91
C ARG A 197 17.90 -12.56 -11.87
N ALA A 198 18.34 -12.00 -10.74
CA ALA A 198 18.62 -10.57 -10.63
C ALA A 198 19.91 -10.19 -11.39
N ASN A 199 19.85 -9.10 -12.16
CA ASN A 199 21.04 -8.55 -12.82
C ASN A 199 22.07 -7.99 -11.82
N CYS A 200 23.26 -7.63 -12.32
CA CYS A 200 24.34 -7.18 -11.46
C CYS A 200 24.06 -5.81 -10.83
N LEU A 201 23.39 -4.91 -11.56
CA LEU A 201 22.97 -3.61 -11.05
C LEU A 201 22.03 -3.74 -9.85
N TYR A 202 21.04 -4.63 -9.91
CA TYR A 202 20.15 -4.93 -8.78
C TYR A 202 20.94 -5.37 -7.55
N ARG A 203 21.89 -6.30 -7.72
CA ARG A 203 22.67 -6.85 -6.59
C ARG A 203 23.56 -5.80 -5.94
N VAL A 204 24.09 -4.86 -6.72
CA VAL A 204 24.83 -3.70 -6.20
C VAL A 204 23.86 -2.79 -5.45
N TRP A 205 22.73 -2.42 -6.05
CA TRP A 205 21.71 -1.57 -5.43
C TRP A 205 21.24 -2.14 -4.09
N HIS A 206 20.78 -3.39 -4.09
CA HIS A 206 20.33 -4.12 -2.89
C HIS A 206 21.36 -4.11 -1.76
N LYS A 207 22.66 -4.22 -2.06
CA LYS A 207 23.70 -4.24 -1.01
C LYS A 207 24.09 -2.85 -0.51
N PHE A 208 24.14 -1.87 -1.41
CA PHE A 208 24.79 -0.59 -1.10
C PHE A 208 23.82 0.54 -0.79
N VAL A 209 22.58 0.51 -1.28
CA VAL A 209 21.64 1.62 -1.07
C VAL A 209 21.27 1.84 0.40
N PRO A 210 20.90 0.80 1.19
CA PRO A 210 20.67 1.00 2.61
C PRO A 210 21.91 1.52 3.35
N LEU A 211 23.11 1.10 2.92
CA LEU A 211 24.38 1.56 3.50
C LEU A 211 24.65 3.03 3.19
N VAL A 212 24.47 3.45 1.93
CA VAL A 212 24.63 4.84 1.52
C VAL A 212 23.59 5.72 2.22
N ALA A 213 22.33 5.28 2.29
CA ALA A 213 21.26 5.98 3.00
C ALA A 213 21.56 6.11 4.50
N PHE A 214 22.02 5.04 5.16
CA PHE A 214 22.45 5.08 6.57
C PHE A 214 23.55 6.12 6.81
N VAL A 215 24.59 6.13 5.97
CA VAL A 215 25.66 7.13 6.09
C VAL A 215 25.12 8.53 5.84
N TYR A 216 24.24 8.70 4.85
CA TYR A 216 23.64 9.99 4.50
C TYR A 216 22.81 10.57 5.65
N TYR A 217 21.86 9.79 6.21
CA TYR A 217 21.05 10.21 7.35
C TYR A 217 21.87 10.33 8.63
N GLY A 218 22.88 9.48 8.83
CA GLY A 218 23.80 9.59 9.96
C GLY A 218 24.62 10.87 9.95
N ILE A 219 25.09 11.30 8.77
CA ILE A 219 25.72 12.62 8.59
C ILE A 219 24.71 13.72 8.91
N ALA A 220 23.48 13.65 8.37
CA ALA A 220 22.44 14.64 8.66
C ALA A 220 22.18 14.78 10.17
N ALA A 221 22.06 13.66 10.89
CA ALA A 221 21.88 13.64 12.35
C ALA A 221 23.06 14.27 13.09
N ILE A 222 24.31 13.93 12.74
CA ILE A 222 25.52 14.51 13.35
C ILE A 222 25.58 16.03 13.12
N LEU A 223 25.25 16.49 11.92
CA LEU A 223 25.24 17.92 11.60
C LEU A 223 24.14 18.65 12.38
N ASN A 224 22.98 18.01 12.56
CA ASN A 224 21.88 18.56 13.36
C ASN A 224 22.26 18.69 14.84
N ILE A 225 22.91 17.67 15.43
CA ILE A 225 23.46 17.71 16.80
C ILE A 225 24.45 18.86 16.98
N LYS A 226 25.23 19.17 15.93
CA LYS A 226 26.18 20.29 15.94
C LYS A 226 25.53 21.67 15.74
N GLY A 227 24.21 21.74 15.60
CA GLY A 227 23.49 22.99 15.38
C GLY A 227 23.67 23.60 13.99
N LEU A 228 24.07 22.79 13.00
CA LEU A 228 24.17 23.26 11.61
C LEU A 228 22.79 23.24 10.97
N GLU A 229 22.12 24.40 10.95
CA GLU A 229 20.76 24.59 10.41
C GLU A 229 20.59 24.06 8.98
N ARG A 230 21.65 24.13 8.16
CA ARG A 230 21.62 23.63 6.78
C ARG A 230 21.56 22.11 6.64
N SER A 231 21.72 21.35 7.73
CA SER A 231 21.61 19.88 7.71
C SER A 231 20.21 19.40 7.31
N VAL A 232 19.18 20.21 7.56
CA VAL A 232 17.78 19.94 7.17
C VAL A 232 17.63 19.73 5.66
N TYR A 233 18.39 20.45 4.83
CA TYR A 233 18.32 20.30 3.37
C TYR A 233 18.73 18.91 2.90
N MET A 234 19.57 18.20 3.66
CA MET A 234 19.87 16.80 3.33
C MET A 234 18.61 15.94 3.46
N LEU A 235 17.82 16.16 4.51
CA LEU A 235 16.55 15.45 4.70
C LEU A 235 15.56 15.79 3.59
N TYR A 236 15.55 17.01 3.07
CA TYR A 236 14.65 17.41 1.97
C TYR A 236 14.99 16.72 0.65
N ILE A 237 16.28 16.50 0.39
CA ILE A 237 16.76 15.95 -0.88
C ILE A 237 16.77 14.41 -0.88
N ALA A 238 16.86 13.80 0.30
CA ALA A 238 16.99 12.36 0.48
C ALA A 238 15.97 11.52 -0.33
N PRO A 239 14.65 11.79 -0.30
CA PRO A 239 13.68 10.98 -1.05
C PRO A 239 13.97 10.95 -2.53
N PHE A 240 14.40 12.07 -3.11
CA PHE A 240 14.70 12.20 -4.53
C PHE A 240 15.99 11.48 -4.93
N VAL A 241 16.94 11.35 -4.00
CA VAL A 241 18.19 10.62 -4.22
C VAL A 241 17.97 9.10 -4.19
N PHE A 242 17.11 8.63 -3.28
CA PHE A 242 16.83 7.21 -3.09
C PHE A 242 15.54 6.75 -3.79
N MET A 243 14.95 7.61 -4.62
CA MET A 243 13.62 7.43 -5.22
C MET A 243 13.53 6.27 -6.22
N ILE A 244 14.65 5.93 -6.84
CA ILE A 244 14.67 5.16 -8.09
C ILE A 244 15.32 3.79 -7.85
N PRO A 245 14.52 2.72 -7.69
CA PRO A 245 15.02 1.37 -7.58
C PRO A 245 15.78 0.96 -8.85
N LEU A 246 17.04 0.58 -8.70
CA LEU A 246 17.89 0.18 -9.83
C LEU A 246 18.01 -1.33 -9.98
N GLY A 247 18.07 -1.77 -11.23
CA GLY A 247 18.26 -3.15 -11.64
C GLY A 247 16.99 -3.79 -12.20
N ALA A 248 17.16 -4.76 -13.08
CA ALA A 248 16.09 -5.45 -13.79
C ALA A 248 16.30 -6.97 -13.71
N THR A 249 15.30 -7.72 -14.17
CA THR A 249 15.46 -9.15 -14.42
C THR A 249 16.55 -9.35 -15.46
N LYS A 250 17.44 -10.33 -15.26
CA LYS A 250 18.42 -10.71 -16.26
C LYS A 250 17.64 -11.17 -17.50
N GLU A 251 17.71 -10.41 -18.59
CA GLU A 251 17.17 -10.87 -19.87
C GLU A 251 17.87 -12.19 -20.20
N ALA A 252 17.11 -13.27 -20.31
CA ALA A 252 17.56 -14.43 -21.04
C ALA A 252 17.75 -13.92 -22.47
N SER A 253 19.00 -13.82 -22.92
CA SER A 253 19.31 -13.40 -24.27
C SER A 253 18.59 -14.35 -25.24
N ASN A 254 17.50 -13.89 -25.84
CA ASN A 254 16.98 -14.51 -27.06
C ASN A 254 18.03 -14.27 -28.15
N ASN A 255 18.50 -15.38 -28.75
CA ASN A 255 19.57 -15.52 -29.75
C ASN A 255 20.98 -15.45 -29.13
N THR A 256 21.77 -16.51 -29.06
CA THR A 256 22.04 -17.58 -30.04
C THR A 256 22.47 -18.85 -29.31
N ASP A 257 22.12 -20.02 -29.86
CA ASP A 257 22.82 -21.28 -29.59
C ASP A 257 24.33 -21.06 -29.71
N GLY A 258 25.06 -21.18 -28.60
CA GLY A 258 26.49 -20.90 -28.57
C GLY A 258 26.97 -20.74 -27.15
N GLU A 259 27.30 -21.88 -26.54
CA GLU A 259 28.02 -22.03 -25.28
C GLU A 259 27.33 -21.40 -24.05
N VAL A 260 26.92 -22.28 -23.15
CA VAL A 260 26.90 -21.98 -21.72
C VAL A 260 28.36 -21.73 -21.32
N GLU A 261 28.89 -20.55 -21.68
CA GLU A 261 30.06 -20.02 -21.00
C GLU A 261 29.63 -19.89 -19.56
N THR A 262 30.17 -20.77 -18.72
CA THR A 262 30.33 -20.54 -17.30
C THR A 262 31.10 -19.23 -17.15
N THR A 263 30.40 -18.10 -17.24
CA THR A 263 31.02 -16.79 -17.19
C THR A 263 31.75 -16.71 -15.84
N PRO A 264 33.07 -16.46 -15.85
CA PRO A 264 33.88 -16.40 -14.64
C PRO A 264 33.26 -15.35 -13.75
N GLN A 265 33.29 -15.52 -12.41
CA GLN A 265 32.80 -14.56 -11.41
C GLN A 265 32.99 -13.11 -11.85
N VAL A 266 32.04 -12.55 -12.60
CA VAL A 266 32.18 -11.21 -13.15
C VAL A 266 31.97 -10.32 -11.94
N ASN A 267 32.99 -9.54 -11.59
CA ASN A 267 32.90 -8.55 -10.54
C ASN A 267 31.56 -7.80 -10.69
N ILE A 268 30.72 -7.84 -9.65
CA ILE A 268 29.34 -7.30 -9.68
C ILE A 268 29.29 -5.85 -10.17
N PHE A 269 30.35 -5.06 -9.94
CA PHE A 269 30.45 -3.69 -10.42
C PHE A 269 30.68 -3.59 -11.93
N ARG A 270 31.47 -4.51 -12.51
CA ARG A 270 31.69 -4.57 -13.96
C ARG A 270 30.41 -5.00 -14.68
N GLY A 271 29.67 -5.95 -14.10
CA GLY A 271 28.35 -6.35 -14.60
C GLY A 271 27.33 -5.22 -14.51
N ALA A 272 27.27 -4.50 -13.38
CA ALA A 272 26.37 -3.36 -13.22
C ALA A 272 26.62 -2.25 -14.25
N LEU A 273 27.89 -1.96 -14.57
CA LEU A 273 28.24 -1.01 -15.62
C LEU A 273 27.76 -1.48 -17.02
N GLN A 274 27.77 -2.78 -17.29
CA GLN A 274 27.23 -3.33 -18.52
C GLN A 274 25.70 -3.24 -18.57
N ASP A 275 25.02 -3.50 -17.45
CA ASP A 275 23.57 -3.34 -17.33
C ASP A 275 23.13 -1.90 -17.65
N VAL A 276 23.88 -0.91 -17.12
CA VAL A 276 23.66 0.52 -17.43
C VAL A 276 23.88 0.81 -18.92
N LYS A 277 24.96 0.29 -19.52
CA LYS A 277 25.24 0.48 -20.96
C LYS A 277 24.18 -0.14 -21.87
N ARG A 278 23.52 -1.21 -21.41
CA ARG A 278 22.45 -1.89 -22.15
C ARG A 278 21.08 -1.25 -21.96
N GLY A 279 20.95 -0.25 -21.07
CA GLY A 279 19.67 0.40 -20.78
C GLY A 279 18.76 -0.39 -19.82
N ASN A 280 19.23 -1.51 -19.27
CA ASN A 280 18.47 -2.36 -18.34
C ASN A 280 18.58 -1.83 -16.90
N ILE A 281 18.14 -0.58 -16.72
CA ILE A 281 18.39 0.21 -15.51
C ILE A 281 17.25 0.10 -14.50
N PHE A 282 15.99 0.09 -14.94
CA PHE A 282 14.84 0.20 -14.06
C PHE A 282 14.10 -1.13 -13.89
N SER A 283 13.67 -1.39 -12.65
CA SER A 283 12.83 -2.53 -12.30
C SER A 283 11.37 -2.21 -12.55
N SER A 284 10.64 -3.12 -13.19
CA SER A 284 9.18 -3.06 -13.23
C SER A 284 8.56 -3.53 -11.89
N TYR A 285 7.35 -3.07 -11.58
CA TYR A 285 6.59 -3.48 -10.40
C TYR A 285 5.41 -4.35 -10.79
N SER A 286 5.02 -5.32 -9.97
CA SER A 286 3.80 -6.09 -10.22
C SER A 286 2.56 -5.20 -10.00
N ASN A 287 1.59 -5.26 -10.92
CA ASN A 287 0.33 -4.53 -10.79
C ASN A 287 -0.39 -4.88 -9.49
N ASP A 288 -0.44 -6.16 -9.12
CA ASP A 288 -1.17 -6.64 -7.94
C ASP A 288 -0.66 -5.98 -6.65
N ARG A 289 0.66 -5.82 -6.53
CA ARG A 289 1.28 -5.21 -5.34
C ARG A 289 1.00 -3.73 -5.27
N VAL A 290 1.10 -3.05 -6.40
CA VAL A 290 0.83 -1.62 -6.51
C VAL A 290 -0.66 -1.34 -6.25
N LEU A 291 -1.55 -2.21 -6.72
CA LEU A 291 -2.98 -2.17 -6.47
C LEU A 291 -3.34 -2.44 -5.01
N ASN A 292 -2.73 -3.43 -4.35
CA ASN A 292 -2.98 -3.71 -2.93
C ASN A 292 -2.66 -2.48 -2.06
N TYR A 293 -1.55 -1.78 -2.34
CA TYR A 293 -1.23 -0.52 -1.66
C TYR A 293 -2.29 0.56 -1.92
N PHE A 294 -2.68 0.73 -3.19
CA PHE A 294 -3.71 1.70 -3.56
C PHE A 294 -5.07 1.40 -2.90
N ASP A 295 -5.46 0.13 -2.83
CA ASP A 295 -6.69 -0.33 -2.15
C ASP A 295 -6.66 -0.04 -0.66
N ALA A 296 -5.53 -0.28 0.00
CA ALA A 296 -5.36 0.02 1.40
C ALA A 296 -5.47 1.53 1.69
N ILE A 297 -4.86 2.38 0.86
CA ILE A 297 -5.00 3.84 0.96
C ILE A 297 -6.45 4.28 0.75
N ILE A 298 -7.13 3.78 -0.28
CA ILE A 298 -8.53 4.10 -0.58
C ILE A 298 -9.43 3.69 0.58
N GLY A 299 -9.25 2.47 1.09
CA GLY A 299 -10.02 1.93 2.21
C GLY A 299 -9.87 2.80 3.45
N LEU A 300 -8.63 3.13 3.84
CA LEU A 300 -8.37 4.00 4.99
C LEU A 300 -8.89 5.42 4.76
N SER A 301 -8.62 6.05 3.62
CA SER A 301 -9.10 7.41 3.32
C SER A 301 -10.63 7.50 3.38
N THR A 302 -11.31 6.44 2.94
CA THR A 302 -12.78 6.32 3.05
C THR A 302 -13.24 6.23 4.50
N VAL A 303 -12.56 5.44 5.34
CA VAL A 303 -12.87 5.37 6.78
C VAL A 303 -12.72 6.74 7.44
N PHE A 304 -11.63 7.45 7.17
CA PHE A 304 -11.39 8.78 7.72
C PHE A 304 -12.42 9.81 7.27
N LEU A 305 -12.86 9.80 5.99
CA LEU A 305 -13.95 10.65 5.52
C LEU A 305 -15.21 10.53 6.39
N PHE A 306 -15.59 9.31 6.77
CA PHE A 306 -16.77 9.09 7.62
C PHE A 306 -16.52 9.39 9.10
N ILE A 307 -15.32 9.14 9.62
CA ILE A 307 -14.96 9.51 11.00
C ILE A 307 -15.09 11.03 11.19
N GLU A 308 -14.50 11.83 10.29
CA GLU A 308 -14.60 13.29 10.31
C GLU A 308 -16.05 13.77 10.25
N THR A 309 -16.83 13.19 9.34
CA THR A 309 -18.25 13.52 9.20
C THR A 309 -19.06 13.21 10.46
N LEU A 310 -18.81 12.06 11.10
CA LEU A 310 -19.52 11.62 12.30
C LEU A 310 -19.13 12.46 13.53
N GLY A 311 -17.86 12.86 13.64
CA GLY A 311 -17.39 13.80 14.65
C GLY A 311 -18.17 15.12 14.61
N TRP A 312 -18.38 15.64 13.40
CA TRP A 312 -19.13 16.88 13.15
C TRP A 312 -20.65 16.74 13.34
N GLN A 313 -21.24 15.58 13.02
CA GLN A 313 -22.69 15.35 13.18
C GLN A 313 -23.16 15.41 14.64
N ASN A 314 -22.27 15.15 15.60
CA ASN A 314 -22.59 15.16 17.03
C ASN A 314 -22.68 16.57 17.63
N THR A 315 -22.20 17.61 16.94
CA THR A 315 -22.03 18.96 17.51
C THR A 315 -22.96 20.03 16.93
N ILE A 316 -23.77 19.72 15.91
CA ILE A 316 -24.41 20.77 15.07
C ILE A 316 -25.91 20.51 14.80
N ASP A 317 -26.66 21.56 14.47
CA ASP A 317 -28.08 21.54 14.10
C ASP A 317 -28.40 20.73 12.82
N ALA A 318 -29.63 20.22 12.73
CA ALA A 318 -30.10 19.31 11.68
C ALA A 318 -29.93 19.80 10.23
N GLY A 319 -29.94 21.12 9.99
CA GLY A 319 -29.76 21.71 8.66
C GLY A 319 -28.31 21.67 8.15
N LEU A 320 -27.33 21.86 9.03
CA LEU A 320 -25.90 21.71 8.70
C LEU A 320 -25.52 20.23 8.58
N ARG A 321 -26.19 19.33 9.32
CA ARG A 321 -25.99 17.88 9.21
C ARG A 321 -26.27 17.33 7.80
N SER A 322 -27.30 17.84 7.12
CA SER A 322 -27.65 17.37 5.77
C SER A 322 -26.65 17.85 4.70
N ALA A 323 -26.12 19.07 4.84
CA ALA A 323 -25.08 19.60 3.98
C ALA A 323 -23.76 18.83 4.15
N GLY A 324 -23.37 18.52 5.40
CA GLY A 324 -22.16 17.77 5.66
C GLY A 324 -22.21 16.32 5.19
N LEU A 325 -23.38 15.66 5.34
CA LEU A 325 -23.59 14.34 4.78
C LEU A 325 -23.49 14.34 3.24
N LEU A 326 -24.05 15.35 2.58
CA LEU A 326 -23.95 15.48 1.12
C LEU A 326 -22.50 15.68 0.66
N ALA A 327 -21.74 16.53 1.34
CA ALA A 327 -20.32 16.76 1.06
C ALA A 327 -19.51 15.47 1.22
N ALA A 328 -19.71 14.74 2.32
CA ALA A 328 -19.07 13.46 2.59
C ALA A 328 -19.41 12.41 1.52
N LEU A 329 -20.68 12.32 1.11
CA LEU A 329 -21.11 11.44 0.03
C LEU A 329 -20.45 11.81 -1.29
N LEU A 330 -20.34 13.10 -1.62
CA LEU A 330 -19.66 13.54 -2.84
C LEU A 330 -18.17 13.19 -2.82
N CYS A 331 -17.48 13.41 -1.71
CA CYS A 331 -16.09 12.98 -1.52
C CYS A 331 -15.96 11.46 -1.71
N PHE A 332 -16.82 10.68 -1.03
CA PHE A 332 -16.85 9.22 -1.14
C PHE A 332 -17.06 8.76 -2.58
N PHE A 333 -18.05 9.31 -3.28
CA PHE A 333 -18.31 8.95 -4.68
C PHE A 333 -17.06 9.22 -5.53
N HIS A 334 -16.47 10.42 -5.47
CA HIS A 334 -15.26 10.72 -6.25
C HIS A 334 -14.11 9.76 -5.96
N VAL A 335 -13.83 9.46 -4.69
CA VAL A 335 -12.81 8.49 -4.27
C VAL A 335 -13.09 7.10 -4.86
N MET A 336 -14.33 6.61 -4.75
CA MET A 336 -14.74 5.33 -5.32
C MET A 336 -14.61 5.30 -6.84
N VAL A 337 -14.86 6.43 -7.49
CA VAL A 337 -14.79 6.48 -8.94
C VAL A 337 -13.33 6.44 -9.41
N TYR A 338 -12.42 7.19 -8.76
CA TYR A 338 -10.97 7.04 -8.98
C TYR A 338 -10.51 5.60 -8.77
N TRP A 339 -11.05 4.93 -7.75
CA TRP A 339 -10.77 3.53 -7.46
C TRP A 339 -11.21 2.59 -8.59
N ILE A 340 -12.50 2.63 -8.98
CA ILE A 340 -13.06 1.78 -10.04
C ILE A 340 -12.31 1.96 -11.36
N VAL A 341 -12.05 3.22 -11.75
CA VAL A 341 -11.45 3.51 -13.06
C VAL A 341 -9.97 3.09 -13.09
N THR A 342 -9.26 3.19 -11.96
CA THR A 342 -7.87 2.68 -11.85
C THR A 342 -7.82 1.16 -12.00
N HIS A 343 -8.67 0.43 -11.27
CA HIS A 343 -8.78 -1.02 -11.38
C HIS A 343 -9.14 -1.45 -12.80
N HIS A 344 -10.12 -0.78 -13.41
CA HIS A 344 -10.53 -1.06 -14.77
C HIS A 344 -9.40 -0.80 -15.77
N ALA A 345 -8.61 0.27 -15.59
CA ALA A 345 -7.46 0.53 -16.45
C ALA A 345 -6.38 -0.54 -16.33
N LEU A 346 -6.08 -0.99 -15.11
CA LEU A 346 -5.03 -1.98 -14.87
C LEU A 346 -5.44 -3.40 -15.27
N LYS A 347 -6.75 -3.72 -15.25
CA LYS A 347 -7.28 -4.99 -15.79
C LYS A 347 -6.85 -5.27 -17.24
N TYR A 348 -6.75 -4.24 -18.07
CA TYR A 348 -6.37 -4.34 -19.49
C TYR A 348 -4.91 -3.99 -19.77
N SER A 349 -4.12 -3.79 -18.71
CA SER A 349 -2.71 -3.42 -18.79
C SER A 349 -1.82 -4.66 -18.66
N PRO A 350 -0.55 -4.61 -19.09
CA PRO A 350 0.41 -5.66 -18.80
C PRO A 350 0.53 -5.87 -17.30
N ASP A 351 0.85 -7.09 -16.85
CA ASP A 351 0.90 -7.47 -15.43
C ASP A 351 1.93 -6.68 -14.60
N HIS A 352 2.76 -5.85 -15.26
CA HIS A 352 3.81 -5.07 -14.64
C HIS A 352 3.74 -3.58 -15.03
N MET A 353 3.98 -2.69 -14.06
CA MET A 353 4.03 -1.24 -14.21
C MET A 353 5.46 -0.73 -14.30
N THR A 354 5.63 0.38 -15.03
CA THR A 354 6.89 1.15 -15.01
C THR A 354 7.01 1.94 -13.71
N VAL A 355 8.24 2.26 -13.30
CA VAL A 355 8.52 3.12 -12.13
C VAL A 355 7.76 4.45 -12.21
N VAL A 356 7.67 5.04 -13.40
CA VAL A 356 6.92 6.30 -13.63
C VAL A 356 5.44 6.12 -13.34
N SER A 357 4.84 5.03 -13.84
CA SER A 357 3.43 4.73 -13.59
C SER A 357 3.14 4.47 -12.12
N VAL A 358 4.06 3.83 -11.39
CA VAL A 358 3.93 3.64 -9.94
C VAL A 358 3.99 4.98 -9.20
N TRP A 359 4.95 5.85 -9.52
CA TRP A 359 5.02 7.18 -8.90
C TRP A 359 3.80 8.05 -9.21
N LEU A 360 3.25 7.96 -10.42
CA LEU A 360 2.00 8.65 -10.75
C LEU A 360 0.83 8.12 -9.92
N LEU A 361 0.77 6.80 -9.65
CA LEU A 361 -0.24 6.24 -8.77
C LEU A 361 -0.04 6.68 -7.31
N VAL A 362 1.21 6.73 -6.83
CA VAL A 362 1.54 7.28 -5.50
C VAL A 362 1.08 8.73 -5.37
N LEU A 363 1.35 9.57 -6.39
CA LEU A 363 0.85 10.96 -6.41
C LEU A 363 -0.69 11.03 -6.45
N MET A 364 -1.35 10.10 -7.13
CA MET A 364 -2.81 10.00 -7.09
C MET A 364 -3.33 9.58 -5.72
N SER A 365 -2.71 8.59 -5.07
CA SER A 365 -3.00 8.19 -3.69
C SER A 365 -2.91 9.38 -2.74
N LEU A 366 -1.89 10.21 -2.90
CA LEU A 366 -1.73 11.44 -2.14
C LEU A 366 -2.95 12.38 -2.29
N VAL A 367 -3.42 12.64 -3.51
CA VAL A 367 -4.62 13.47 -3.73
C VAL A 367 -5.83 12.92 -2.98
N LEU A 368 -5.98 11.60 -2.93
CA LEU A 368 -7.10 10.92 -2.27
C LEU A 368 -7.03 11.03 -0.75
N VAL A 369 -5.83 11.03 -0.17
CA VAL A 369 -5.63 11.23 1.28
C VAL A 369 -5.94 12.67 1.72
N VAL A 370 -5.91 13.65 0.81
CA VAL A 370 -6.26 15.06 1.12
C VAL A 370 -7.78 15.31 1.08
N TYR A 371 -8.59 14.38 0.56
CA TYR A 371 -10.06 14.53 0.53
C TYR A 371 -10.72 14.75 1.90
N PRO A 372 -10.38 14.00 2.96
CA PRO A 372 -10.86 14.29 4.32
C PRO A 372 -10.65 15.73 4.74
N ILE A 373 -9.48 16.31 4.46
CA ILE A 373 -9.19 17.71 4.82
C ILE A 373 -10.05 18.67 3.99
N SER A 374 -10.26 18.37 2.71
CA SER A 374 -11.17 19.17 1.86
C SER A 374 -12.62 19.14 2.35
N LEU A 375 -13.04 18.02 2.96
CA LEU A 375 -14.35 17.91 3.58
C LEU A 375 -14.43 18.79 4.83
N THR A 376 -13.45 18.71 5.72
CA THR A 376 -13.36 19.60 6.89
C THR A 376 -13.40 21.06 6.48
N ALA A 377 -12.70 21.42 5.39
CA ALA A 377 -12.70 22.78 4.85
C ALA A 377 -14.07 23.28 4.42
N TRP A 378 -14.79 22.40 3.75
CA TRP A 378 -16.13 22.70 3.31
C TRP A 378 -17.10 22.79 4.49
N LEU A 379 -16.93 21.96 5.52
CA LEU A 379 -17.78 21.96 6.70
C LEU A 379 -17.58 23.24 7.54
N GLU A 380 -16.34 23.62 7.82
CA GLU A 380 -16.03 24.71 8.75
C GLU A 380 -16.22 26.10 8.14
N ASP A 381 -15.68 26.33 6.93
CA ASP A 381 -15.69 27.66 6.30
C ASP A 381 -16.75 27.79 5.20
N GLY A 382 -17.44 26.71 4.85
CA GLY A 382 -18.35 26.68 3.70
C GLY A 382 -17.63 26.80 2.35
N SER A 383 -16.29 26.80 2.34
CA SER A 383 -15.47 26.97 1.15
C SER A 383 -15.35 25.66 0.37
N ILE A 384 -15.70 25.72 -0.90
CA ILE A 384 -15.60 24.60 -1.85
C ILE A 384 -14.33 24.68 -2.72
N ASP A 385 -13.56 25.78 -2.64
CA ASP A 385 -12.42 26.05 -3.52
C ASP A 385 -11.40 24.89 -3.51
N LEU A 386 -11.01 24.45 -2.32
CA LEU A 386 -10.04 23.37 -2.13
C LEU A 386 -10.53 22.06 -2.76
N TYR A 387 -11.83 21.79 -2.71
CA TYR A 387 -12.43 20.61 -3.30
C TYR A 387 -12.35 20.62 -4.85
N TYR A 388 -12.55 21.79 -5.48
CA TYR A 388 -12.34 21.94 -6.93
C TYR A 388 -10.87 21.78 -7.32
N GLU A 389 -9.96 22.37 -6.54
CA GLU A 389 -8.52 22.31 -6.79
C GLU A 389 -7.98 20.88 -6.70
N ILE A 390 -8.36 20.13 -5.65
CA ILE A 390 -8.01 18.71 -5.48
C ILE A 390 -8.53 17.86 -6.63
N ASN A 391 -9.78 18.09 -7.08
CA ASN A 391 -10.33 17.37 -8.22
C ASN A 391 -9.59 17.66 -9.53
N LEU A 392 -9.18 18.91 -9.76
CA LEU A 392 -8.40 19.28 -10.93
C LEU A 392 -7.00 18.66 -10.91
N ILE A 393 -6.32 18.69 -9.76
CA ILE A 393 -5.01 18.04 -9.57
C ILE A 393 -5.14 16.53 -9.78
N GLY A 394 -6.16 15.92 -9.16
CA GLY A 394 -6.48 14.50 -9.30
C GLY A 394 -6.68 14.10 -10.76
N ALA A 395 -7.57 14.81 -11.49
CA ALA A 395 -7.81 14.55 -12.91
C ALA A 395 -6.55 14.74 -13.78
N SER A 396 -5.69 15.69 -13.43
CA SER A 396 -4.43 15.94 -14.14
C SER A 396 -3.43 14.78 -13.95
N LEU A 397 -3.25 14.34 -12.71
CA LEU A 397 -2.42 13.16 -12.40
C LEU A 397 -3.00 11.89 -13.01
N PHE A 398 -4.32 11.74 -12.99
CA PHE A 398 -5.02 10.64 -13.66
C PHE A 398 -4.74 10.63 -15.14
N THR A 399 -4.78 11.79 -15.80
CA THR A 399 -4.43 11.92 -17.21
C THR A 399 -3.02 11.40 -17.46
N LEU A 400 -2.03 11.89 -16.72
CA LEU A 400 -0.64 11.45 -16.84
C LEU A 400 -0.49 9.94 -16.60
N PHE A 401 -1.16 9.40 -15.58
CA PHE A 401 -1.16 7.98 -15.27
C PHE A 401 -1.68 7.16 -16.45
N PHE A 402 -2.82 7.54 -17.03
CA PHE A 402 -3.45 6.85 -18.15
C PHE A 402 -2.62 6.88 -19.42
N PHE A 403 -1.90 7.97 -19.67
CA PHE A 403 -0.94 8.06 -20.77
C PHE A 403 0.32 7.23 -20.52
N SER A 404 0.72 7.00 -19.26
CA SER A 404 1.91 6.22 -18.93
C SER A 404 1.68 4.71 -18.95
N VAL A 405 0.47 4.25 -18.65
CA VAL A 405 0.11 2.83 -18.60
C VAL A 405 -0.34 2.33 -19.98
N LYS A 406 0.30 1.28 -20.50
CA LYS A 406 -0.04 0.66 -21.81
C LYS A 406 -1.28 -0.23 -21.72
N VAL A 407 -2.08 -0.30 -22.79
CA VAL A 407 -3.12 -1.33 -22.97
C VAL A 407 -2.53 -2.45 -23.81
N GLU A 408 -2.73 -3.71 -23.42
CA GLU A 408 -2.35 -4.83 -24.27
C GLU A 408 -3.24 -4.93 -25.51
N GLU A 409 -2.62 -5.13 -26.67
CA GLU A 409 -3.33 -5.36 -27.92
C GLU A 409 -4.14 -6.67 -27.82
N GLY A 410 -5.44 -6.60 -28.12
CA GLY A 410 -6.36 -7.75 -28.06
C GLY A 410 -7.05 -7.96 -26.72
N ARG A 411 -6.71 -7.21 -25.66
CA ARG A 411 -7.45 -7.25 -24.38
C ARG A 411 -8.62 -6.27 -24.31
N ALA A 412 -8.65 -5.25 -25.17
CA ALA A 412 -9.69 -4.24 -25.16
C ALA A 412 -10.04 -3.69 -26.54
N SER A 413 -11.32 -3.36 -26.70
CA SER A 413 -11.89 -2.77 -27.92
C SER A 413 -11.28 -1.42 -28.27
N SER A 414 -11.41 -1.03 -29.54
CA SER A 414 -10.99 0.28 -30.04
C SER A 414 -11.72 1.45 -29.35
N LEU A 415 -13.02 1.27 -29.06
CA LEU A 415 -13.83 2.27 -28.36
C LEU A 415 -13.30 2.51 -26.95
N TYR A 416 -12.98 1.44 -26.21
CA TYR A 416 -12.40 1.56 -24.88
C TYR A 416 -11.05 2.27 -24.91
N ARG A 417 -10.17 1.92 -25.86
CA ARG A 417 -8.85 2.57 -25.99
C ARG A 417 -8.95 4.08 -26.26
N LEU A 418 -9.94 4.48 -27.06
CA LEU A 418 -10.21 5.90 -27.34
C LEU A 418 -10.79 6.60 -26.09
N TRP A 419 -11.83 6.01 -25.49
CA TRP A 419 -12.47 6.52 -24.28
C TRP A 419 -11.46 6.75 -23.15
N ARG A 420 -10.62 5.74 -22.89
CA ARG A 420 -9.55 5.76 -21.89
C ARG A 420 -8.61 6.97 -22.00
N LYS A 421 -8.34 7.45 -23.22
CA LYS A 421 -7.46 8.61 -23.45
C LYS A 421 -8.20 9.94 -23.42
N LEU A 422 -9.44 9.98 -23.90
CA LEU A 422 -10.22 11.20 -24.00
C LEU A 422 -10.83 11.61 -22.65
N VAL A 423 -11.34 10.65 -21.88
CA VAL A 423 -12.02 10.93 -20.61
C VAL A 423 -11.18 11.77 -19.64
N PRO A 424 -9.92 11.41 -19.34
CA PRO A 424 -9.14 12.19 -18.39
C PRO A 424 -8.91 13.62 -18.88
N LEU A 425 -8.70 13.82 -20.19
CA LEU A 425 -8.57 15.14 -20.79
C LEU A 425 -9.85 15.96 -20.68
N ILE A 426 -11.02 15.35 -20.92
CA ILE A 426 -12.31 16.00 -20.77
C ILE A 426 -12.55 16.36 -19.29
N ALA A 427 -12.20 15.48 -18.36
CA ALA A 427 -12.31 15.74 -16.92
C ALA A 427 -11.43 16.93 -16.50
N VAL A 428 -10.18 17.02 -16.96
CA VAL A 428 -9.30 18.17 -16.71
C VAL A 428 -9.93 19.46 -17.24
N ALA A 429 -10.43 19.45 -18.47
CA ALA A 429 -11.10 20.61 -19.05
C ALA A 429 -12.36 21.00 -18.26
N TRP A 430 -13.15 20.02 -17.83
CA TRP A 430 -14.36 20.21 -17.04
C TRP A 430 -14.07 20.85 -15.69
N TYR A 431 -13.13 20.30 -14.91
CA TYR A 431 -12.75 20.87 -13.61
C TYR A 431 -12.06 22.23 -13.76
N SER A 432 -11.32 22.46 -14.84
CA SER A 432 -10.73 23.77 -15.13
C SER A 432 -11.80 24.84 -15.39
N VAL A 433 -12.82 24.52 -16.19
CA VAL A 433 -13.96 25.41 -16.43
C VAL A 433 -14.74 25.64 -15.14
N ALA A 434 -14.95 24.60 -14.35
CA ALA A 434 -15.73 24.70 -13.12
C ALA A 434 -15.00 25.56 -12.06
N LEU A 435 -13.68 25.41 -11.91
CA LEU A 435 -12.86 26.26 -11.05
C LEU A 435 -12.82 27.71 -11.55
N LEU A 436 -12.71 27.94 -12.86
CA LEU A 436 -12.75 29.28 -13.44
C LEU A 436 -14.08 29.98 -13.16
N LEU A 437 -15.21 29.27 -13.35
CA LEU A 437 -16.54 29.79 -13.05
C LEU A 437 -16.68 30.14 -11.57
N LEU A 438 -16.15 29.30 -10.69
CA LEU A 438 -16.10 29.56 -9.25
C LEU A 438 -15.33 30.86 -8.93
N LYS A 439 -14.12 31.04 -9.48
CA LYS A 439 -13.31 32.26 -9.28
C LYS A 439 -13.96 33.55 -9.83
N ILE A 440 -14.90 33.44 -10.77
CA ILE A 440 -15.69 34.57 -11.30
C ILE A 440 -17.00 34.78 -10.50
N GLY A 441 -17.21 34.03 -9.42
CA GLY A 441 -18.40 34.13 -8.55
C GLY A 441 -19.64 33.41 -9.11
N LYS A 442 -19.48 32.55 -10.12
CA LYS A 442 -20.55 31.72 -10.69
C LYS A 442 -20.40 30.28 -10.23
N GLU A 443 -20.78 30.01 -8.99
CA GLU A 443 -20.74 28.66 -8.44
C GLU A 443 -21.65 27.70 -9.24
N GLN A 444 -21.10 26.58 -9.72
CA GLN A 444 -21.82 25.55 -10.47
C GLN A 444 -21.68 24.18 -9.78
N ARG A 445 -22.32 24.02 -8.61
CA ARG A 445 -22.28 22.76 -7.84
C ARG A 445 -22.68 21.53 -8.65
N TRP A 446 -23.64 21.68 -9.56
CA TRP A 446 -24.10 20.60 -10.44
C TRP A 446 -22.97 20.02 -11.30
N MET A 447 -21.96 20.82 -11.68
CA MET A 447 -20.84 20.35 -12.48
C MET A 447 -20.02 19.31 -11.73
N ILE A 448 -19.84 19.48 -10.42
CA ILE A 448 -19.12 18.47 -9.63
C ILE A 448 -20.00 17.26 -9.35
N ILE A 449 -21.29 17.48 -9.01
CA ILE A 449 -22.22 16.38 -8.76
C ILE A 449 -22.30 15.45 -9.98
N MET A 450 -22.28 16.01 -11.19
CA MET A 450 -22.38 15.23 -12.43
C MET A 450 -21.06 14.60 -12.88
N ALA A 451 -19.91 15.15 -12.50
CA ALA A 451 -18.61 14.71 -13.03
C ALA A 451 -18.32 13.21 -12.81
N PRO A 452 -18.57 12.61 -11.62
CA PRO A 452 -18.44 11.16 -11.40
C PRO A 452 -19.25 10.31 -12.38
N PHE A 453 -20.46 10.75 -12.72
CA PHE A 453 -21.38 9.99 -13.57
C PHE A 453 -21.03 10.13 -15.05
N VAL A 454 -20.62 11.32 -15.48
CA VAL A 454 -20.37 11.62 -16.91
C VAL A 454 -19.05 11.01 -17.39
N PHE A 455 -18.01 11.06 -16.57
CA PHE A 455 -16.67 10.75 -17.04
C PHE A 455 -16.22 9.32 -16.76
N MET A 456 -16.91 8.57 -15.91
CA MET A 456 -16.27 7.40 -15.31
C MET A 456 -17.02 6.08 -15.50
N ALA A 457 -18.00 6.04 -16.40
CA ALA A 457 -18.55 4.79 -16.92
C ALA A 457 -17.55 4.18 -17.94
N PRO A 458 -17.01 2.96 -17.70
CA PRO A 458 -16.15 2.32 -18.69
C PRO A 458 -16.99 1.82 -19.87
N PHE A 459 -16.88 2.49 -21.02
CA PHE A 459 -17.57 2.05 -22.25
C PHE A 459 -16.74 1.04 -23.04
N GLY A 460 -17.42 0.01 -23.56
CA GLY A 460 -16.91 -0.82 -24.66
C GLY A 460 -15.97 -1.96 -24.29
N THR A 461 -16.18 -2.68 -23.19
CA THR A 461 -15.40 -3.89 -22.89
C THR A 461 -15.74 -5.03 -23.84
N GLU A 462 -14.75 -5.72 -24.40
CA GLU A 462 -14.97 -7.01 -25.08
C GLU A 462 -15.26 -8.08 -24.01
N ASN A 463 -16.38 -8.77 -24.14
CA ASN A 463 -16.63 -10.01 -23.40
C ASN A 463 -15.75 -11.08 -24.05
N LYS A 464 -14.70 -11.51 -23.35
CA LYS A 464 -13.85 -12.63 -23.82
C LYS A 464 -14.66 -13.91 -24.06
N GLU A 465 -15.78 -14.08 -23.38
CA GLU A 465 -16.67 -15.24 -23.52
C GLU A 465 -17.27 -15.33 -24.94
N ASP A 466 -17.61 -14.20 -25.58
CA ASP A 466 -18.21 -14.20 -26.93
C ASP A 466 -17.20 -14.49 -28.05
N SER A 467 -15.89 -14.38 -27.76
CA SER A 467 -14.81 -14.61 -28.72
C SER A 467 -14.36 -16.08 -28.75
N GLU A 468 -14.30 -16.73 -27.58
CA GLU A 468 -13.96 -18.15 -27.48
C GLU A 468 -15.13 -19.06 -27.93
N GLU A 469 -16.39 -18.63 -27.79
CA GLU A 469 -17.53 -19.35 -28.39
C GLU A 469 -17.53 -19.24 -29.92
N LYS A 470 -17.28 -18.05 -30.49
CA LYS A 470 -17.22 -17.89 -31.96
C LYS A 470 -16.05 -18.62 -32.60
N GLU A 471 -14.88 -18.65 -31.96
CA GLU A 471 -13.72 -19.35 -32.51
C GLU A 471 -13.87 -20.88 -32.43
N ASN A 472 -14.68 -21.40 -31.49
CA ASN A 472 -15.05 -22.81 -31.44
C ASN A 472 -16.18 -23.16 -32.42
N ASP A 473 -17.18 -22.29 -32.60
CA ASP A 473 -18.25 -22.48 -33.58
C ASP A 473 -17.70 -22.43 -35.02
N ASP A 474 -16.81 -21.49 -35.35
CA ASP A 474 -16.16 -21.41 -36.67
C ASP A 474 -15.18 -22.58 -36.91
N ALA A 475 -14.64 -23.20 -35.85
CA ALA A 475 -13.78 -24.39 -35.92
C ALA A 475 -14.55 -25.72 -35.99
N GLU A 476 -15.82 -25.76 -35.55
CA GLU A 476 -16.73 -26.88 -35.80
C GLU A 476 -17.33 -26.81 -37.21
N GLU A 477 -17.67 -25.61 -37.72
CA GLU A 477 -18.24 -25.46 -39.06
C GLU A 477 -17.22 -25.73 -40.19
N THR A 478 -15.91 -25.60 -39.92
CA THR A 478 -14.84 -25.96 -40.89
C THR A 478 -14.41 -27.43 -40.87
N LYS A 479 -15.05 -28.29 -40.05
CA LYS A 479 -14.83 -29.74 -40.07
C LYS A 479 -15.94 -30.54 -40.76
N GLU A 480 -17.02 -29.88 -41.16
CA GLU A 480 -18.09 -30.46 -41.96
C GLU A 480 -18.09 -29.87 -43.39
N ASP A 481 -17.02 -30.10 -44.15
CA ASP A 481 -17.04 -30.06 -45.62
C ASP A 481 -15.96 -30.98 -46.24
#